data_AF-A0A843D8R7-F1
#
_entry.id   AF-A0A843D8R7-F1
#
_cell.length_a   1.000
_cell.length_b   1.000
_cell.length_c   1.000
_cell.angle_alpha   90.00
_cell.angle_beta   90.00
_cell.angle_gamma   90.00
#
_symmetry.space_group_name_H-M   'P 1'
#
loop_
_entity.id
_entity.type
_entity.pdbx_description
1 polymer ?
#
loop_
_entity_poly.entity_id
_entity_poly.type
_entity_poly.pdbx_seq_one_letter_code
_entity_poly.pdbx_strand_id
1 'polypeptide(L)'
;MKQYLPSLLIFSVFAAVAVILWQTLDNLFYLVNFLYIGTAVSLGSFLYVRKYCHARRIVQLFVGLYMLVYLGLICRENMQIEGFWYYLFLGVFDAAVIHYAVAKIFGPLVFGRGWCGYACWTAMVLDFLPYKVPQAPRKRLGWMRYVVFVLSLLFVLALFLLPVSNAAEVMFWAFIVGNLLYYAAGILLAVLFRDNRAFCKYLCPVAVFLKPMSYFSLLRIRCDTTKCVSCGRCERVCPMNVKITDNSRKRENGTECILCMECVKECPKKAL
;
A
#
# COMPACT_ATOMS: atom_id res chain seq x y z
N MET A 1 13.09 26.80 -2.49
CA MET A 1 13.73 25.52 -2.06
C MET A 1 13.00 24.82 -0.91
N LYS A 2 12.62 25.50 0.19
CA LYS A 2 11.99 24.86 1.38
C LYS A 2 10.79 23.94 1.08
N GLN A 3 9.98 24.25 0.07
CA GLN A 3 8.79 23.48 -0.31
C GLN A 3 9.12 22.09 -0.91
N TYR A 4 10.31 21.94 -1.51
CA TYR A 4 10.79 20.68 -2.10
C TYR A 4 11.67 19.87 -1.15
N LEU A 5 11.91 20.39 0.06
CA LEU A 5 12.69 19.71 1.09
C LEU A 5 12.17 18.30 1.38
N PRO A 6 10.84 18.04 1.48
CA PRO A 6 10.35 16.68 1.69
C PRO A 6 10.74 15.71 0.57
N SER A 7 10.73 16.16 -0.69
CA SER A 7 11.12 15.31 -1.83
C SER A 7 12.61 14.96 -1.78
N LEU A 8 13.46 15.97 -1.51
CA LEU A 8 14.90 15.76 -1.35
C LEU A 8 15.21 14.83 -0.16
N LEU A 9 14.57 15.04 0.99
CA LEU A 9 14.75 14.20 2.17
C LEU A 9 14.34 12.75 1.92
N ILE A 10 13.21 12.51 1.24
CA ILE A 10 12.79 11.15 0.87
C ILE A 10 13.87 10.49 0.02
N PHE A 11 14.35 11.16 -1.02
CA PHE A 11 15.40 10.60 -1.88
C PHE A 11 16.68 10.30 -1.10
N SER A 12 17.16 11.24 -0.27
CA SER A 12 18.36 11.07 0.54
C SER A 12 18.26 9.89 1.51
N VAL A 13 17.10 9.68 2.14
CA VAL A 13 16.87 8.53 3.04
C VAL A 13 16.95 7.22 2.25
N PHE A 14 16.26 7.12 1.11
CA PHE A 14 16.31 5.91 0.28
C PHE A 14 17.72 5.66 -0.27
N ALA A 15 18.44 6.69 -0.70
CA ALA A 15 19.81 6.58 -1.17
C ALA A 15 20.77 6.12 -0.06
N ALA A 16 20.63 6.64 1.16
CA ALA A 16 21.42 6.20 2.30
C ALA A 16 21.18 4.73 2.63
N VAL A 17 19.90 4.31 2.69
CA VAL A 17 19.54 2.89 2.89
C VAL A 17 20.08 2.01 1.76
N ALA A 18 20.01 2.48 0.51
CA ALA A 18 20.51 1.75 -0.65
C ALA A 18 22.02 1.49 -0.55
N VAL A 19 22.82 2.50 -0.20
CA VAL A 19 24.27 2.39 -0.04
C VAL A 19 24.63 1.50 1.15
N ILE A 20 23.96 1.67 2.29
CA ILE A 20 24.21 0.84 3.48
C ILE A 20 23.95 -0.63 3.16
N LEU A 21 22.77 -0.96 2.62
CA LEU A 21 22.40 -2.34 2.33
C LEU A 21 23.31 -2.97 1.27
N TRP A 22 23.68 -2.21 0.23
CA TRP A 22 24.62 -2.68 -0.77
C TRP A 22 25.98 -3.04 -0.15
N GLN A 23 26.54 -2.17 0.70
CA GLN A 23 27.83 -2.44 1.34
C GLN A 23 27.75 -3.58 2.36
N THR A 24 26.65 -3.70 3.12
CA THR A 24 26.53 -4.74 4.15
C THR A 24 26.24 -6.13 3.58
N LEU A 25 25.51 -6.20 2.46
CA LEU A 25 25.07 -7.47 1.85
C LEU A 25 25.84 -7.82 0.58
N ASP A 26 26.79 -6.97 0.18
CA ASP A 26 27.60 -7.07 -1.05
C ASP A 26 26.78 -7.41 -2.31
N ASN A 27 25.59 -6.83 -2.41
CA ASN A 27 24.65 -7.14 -3.48
C ASN A 27 24.09 -5.87 -4.14
N LEU A 28 24.46 -5.67 -5.40
CA LEU A 28 24.10 -4.51 -6.21
C LEU A 28 22.58 -4.35 -6.40
N PHE A 29 21.82 -5.44 -6.29
CA PHE A 29 20.36 -5.42 -6.38
C PHE A 29 19.75 -4.43 -5.38
N TYR A 30 20.24 -4.39 -4.13
CA TYR A 30 19.71 -3.48 -3.11
C TYR A 30 19.96 -2.02 -3.45
N LEU A 31 21.13 -1.70 -4.02
CA LEU A 31 21.43 -0.34 -4.47
C LEU A 31 20.40 0.13 -5.50
N VAL A 32 20.22 -0.66 -6.57
CA VAL A 32 19.35 -0.33 -7.69
C VAL A 32 17.88 -0.28 -7.25
N ASN A 33 17.43 -1.27 -6.47
CA ASN A 33 16.05 -1.37 -5.98
C ASN A 33 15.65 -0.14 -5.14
N PHE A 34 16.42 0.20 -4.11
CA PHE A 34 16.08 1.31 -3.22
C PHE A 34 16.25 2.68 -3.90
N LEU A 35 17.22 2.84 -4.81
CA LEU A 35 17.32 4.07 -5.61
C LEU A 35 16.14 4.23 -6.58
N TYR A 36 15.68 3.15 -7.20
CA TYR A 36 14.52 3.19 -8.10
C TYR A 36 13.25 3.59 -7.34
N ILE A 37 12.94 2.91 -6.23
CA ILE A 37 11.77 3.22 -5.40
C ILE A 37 11.88 4.63 -4.82
N GLY A 38 13.05 5.00 -4.31
CA GLY A 38 13.31 6.33 -3.76
C GLY A 38 13.10 7.44 -4.77
N THR A 39 13.55 7.24 -6.01
CA THR A 39 13.33 8.16 -7.13
C THR A 39 11.84 8.28 -7.45
N ALA A 40 11.13 7.17 -7.55
CA ALA A 40 9.69 7.16 -7.86
C ALA A 40 8.88 7.92 -6.79
N VAL A 41 9.13 7.68 -5.51
CA VAL A 41 8.42 8.35 -4.40
C VAL A 41 8.82 9.82 -4.30
N SER A 42 10.10 10.15 -4.47
CA SER A 42 10.58 11.54 -4.49
C SER A 42 9.95 12.34 -5.62
N LEU A 43 9.92 11.78 -6.84
CA LEU A 43 9.24 12.38 -7.99
C LEU A 43 7.75 12.61 -7.71
N GLY A 44 7.07 11.62 -7.11
CA GLY A 44 5.68 11.77 -6.68
C GLY A 44 5.44 12.91 -5.71
N SER A 45 6.31 13.03 -4.70
CA SER A 45 6.30 14.11 -3.73
C SER A 45 6.51 15.47 -4.41
N PHE A 46 7.48 15.55 -5.32
CA PHE A 46 7.75 16.77 -6.10
C PHE A 46 6.53 17.19 -6.95
N LEU A 47 5.92 16.24 -7.66
CA LEU A 47 4.73 16.47 -8.47
C LEU A 47 3.51 16.85 -7.62
N TYR A 48 3.39 16.29 -6.42
CA TYR A 48 2.35 16.67 -5.46
C TYR A 48 2.50 18.13 -5.02
N VAL A 49 3.71 18.58 -4.69
CA VAL A 49 4.00 19.98 -4.35
C VAL A 49 3.67 20.91 -5.52
N ARG A 50 3.93 20.48 -6.76
CA ARG A 50 3.54 21.17 -8.00
C ARG A 50 2.03 21.12 -8.30
N LYS A 51 1.22 20.51 -7.43
CA LYS A 51 -0.23 20.32 -7.59
C LYS A 51 -0.62 19.56 -8.86
N TYR A 52 0.26 18.69 -9.36
CA TYR A 52 -0.06 17.86 -10.51
C TYR A 52 -1.11 16.82 -10.12
N CYS A 53 -2.22 16.77 -10.86
CA CYS A 53 -3.40 15.97 -10.51
C CYS A 53 -3.12 14.46 -10.50
N HIS A 54 -2.19 13.98 -11.33
CA HIS A 54 -1.84 12.56 -11.42
C HIS A 54 -0.57 12.17 -10.64
N ALA A 55 -0.05 13.04 -9.77
CA ALA A 55 1.18 12.79 -9.01
C ALA A 55 1.19 11.43 -8.31
N ARG A 56 0.07 11.06 -7.67
CA ARG A 56 -0.07 9.76 -6.98
C ARG A 56 -0.03 8.58 -7.94
N ARG A 57 -0.72 8.67 -9.07
CA ARG A 57 -0.80 7.60 -10.07
C ARG A 57 0.54 7.32 -10.72
N ILE A 58 1.35 8.36 -10.92
CA ILE A 58 2.72 8.21 -11.42
C ILE A 58 3.52 7.33 -10.47
N VAL A 59 3.54 7.62 -9.16
CA VAL A 59 4.24 6.73 -8.19
C VAL A 59 3.70 5.31 -8.23
N GLN A 60 2.37 5.16 -8.28
CA GLN A 60 1.73 3.84 -8.33
C GLN A 60 2.15 3.06 -9.57
N LEU A 61 2.29 3.70 -10.73
CA LEU A 61 2.75 3.06 -11.95
C LEU A 61 4.24 2.69 -11.87
N PHE A 62 5.10 3.60 -11.47
CA PHE A 62 6.54 3.32 -11.37
C PHE A 62 6.81 2.18 -10.38
N VAL A 63 6.33 2.29 -9.14
CA VAL A 63 6.55 1.26 -8.12
C VAL A 63 5.75 -0.01 -8.44
N GLY A 64 4.53 0.12 -8.93
CA GLY A 64 3.66 -1.01 -9.23
C GLY A 64 4.15 -1.86 -10.39
N LEU A 65 4.61 -1.25 -11.49
CA LEU A 65 5.21 -1.97 -12.62
C LEU A 65 6.52 -2.63 -12.21
N TYR A 66 7.35 -1.96 -11.41
CA TYR A 66 8.57 -2.56 -10.90
C TYR A 66 8.28 -3.80 -10.02
N MET A 67 7.34 -3.70 -9.08
CA MET A 67 6.98 -4.83 -8.21
C MET A 67 6.30 -5.96 -8.98
N LEU A 68 5.35 -5.65 -9.86
CA LEU A 68 4.54 -6.64 -10.56
C LEU A 68 5.29 -7.28 -11.73
N VAL A 69 5.94 -6.47 -12.57
CA VAL A 69 6.58 -6.94 -13.81
C VAL A 69 8.03 -7.35 -13.55
N TYR A 70 8.85 -6.46 -12.99
CA TYR A 70 10.26 -6.77 -12.81
C TYR A 70 10.48 -7.83 -11.73
N LEU A 71 10.09 -7.59 -10.48
CA LEU A 71 10.26 -8.59 -9.42
C LEU A 71 9.35 -9.80 -9.62
N GLY A 72 8.07 -9.56 -9.90
CA GLY A 72 7.07 -10.61 -10.04
C GLY A 72 7.24 -11.52 -11.27
N LEU A 73 7.24 -10.95 -12.48
CA LEU A 73 7.25 -11.74 -13.72
C LEU A 73 8.65 -12.10 -14.21
N ILE A 74 9.59 -11.15 -14.18
CA ILE A 74 10.95 -11.34 -14.73
C ILE A 74 11.82 -12.09 -13.72
N CYS A 75 11.86 -11.65 -12.47
CA CYS A 75 12.62 -12.32 -11.40
C CYS A 75 11.88 -13.52 -10.78
N ARG A 76 10.61 -13.75 -11.16
CA ARG A 76 9.76 -14.85 -10.66
C ARG A 76 9.58 -14.86 -9.15
N GLU A 77 9.67 -13.71 -8.49
CA GLU A 77 9.49 -13.61 -7.04
C GLU A 77 8.02 -13.42 -6.68
N ASN A 78 7.51 -14.26 -5.78
CA ASN A 78 6.15 -14.05 -5.28
C ASN A 78 6.11 -12.89 -4.28
N MET A 79 5.76 -11.70 -4.77
CA MET A 79 5.62 -10.50 -3.93
C MET A 79 4.30 -10.42 -3.15
N GLN A 80 3.43 -11.44 -3.22
CA GLN A 80 2.19 -11.50 -2.43
C GLN A 80 2.43 -12.00 -1.00
N ILE A 81 1.35 -12.13 -0.22
CA ILE A 81 1.45 -12.53 1.18
C ILE A 81 1.86 -14.00 1.31
N GLU A 82 1.55 -14.80 0.29
CA GLU A 82 1.94 -16.19 0.16
C GLU A 82 3.47 -16.30 0.11
N GLY A 83 4.11 -15.51 -0.77
CA GLY A 83 5.58 -15.46 -0.86
C GLY A 83 6.23 -15.01 0.43
N PHE A 84 5.71 -13.95 1.05
CA PHE A 84 6.20 -13.50 2.36
C PHE A 84 6.26 -14.64 3.38
N TRP A 85 5.17 -15.37 3.57
CA TRP A 85 5.12 -16.46 4.54
C TRP A 85 6.02 -17.62 4.17
N TYR A 86 6.03 -18.00 2.89
CA TYR A 86 6.81 -19.13 2.41
C TYR A 86 8.30 -18.92 2.64
N TYR A 87 8.85 -17.78 2.21
CA TYR A 87 10.26 -17.45 2.40
C TYR A 87 10.60 -17.23 3.87
N LEU A 88 9.69 -16.65 4.65
CA LEU A 88 9.89 -16.50 6.10
C LEU A 88 10.01 -17.85 6.81
N PHE A 89 9.16 -18.84 6.47
CA PHE A 89 9.21 -20.18 7.07
C PHE A 89 10.45 -20.96 6.66
N LEU A 90 10.96 -20.73 5.45
CA LEU A 90 12.26 -21.26 5.02
C LEU A 90 13.45 -20.58 5.69
N GLY A 91 13.24 -19.48 6.42
CA GLY A 91 14.32 -18.69 7.03
C GLY A 91 15.12 -17.87 6.01
N VAL A 92 14.58 -17.64 4.81
CA VAL A 92 15.25 -16.90 3.73
C VAL A 92 14.74 -15.46 3.69
N PHE A 93 15.64 -14.49 3.81
CA PHE A 93 15.31 -13.06 3.77
C PHE A 93 15.36 -12.49 2.34
N ASP A 94 14.50 -13.02 1.48
CA ASP A 94 14.34 -12.53 0.11
C ASP A 94 13.61 -11.18 0.04
N ALA A 95 13.56 -10.59 -1.15
CA ALA A 95 12.96 -9.28 -1.38
C ALA A 95 11.51 -9.18 -0.89
N ALA A 96 10.72 -10.26 -0.99
CA ALA A 96 9.36 -10.32 -0.45
C ALA A 96 9.33 -10.17 1.08
N VAL A 97 10.24 -10.83 1.81
CA VAL A 97 10.33 -10.74 3.27
C VAL A 97 10.72 -9.34 3.71
N ILE A 98 11.76 -8.78 3.09
CA ILE A 98 12.22 -7.42 3.36
C ILE A 98 11.12 -6.41 3.04
N HIS A 99 10.44 -6.59 1.91
CA HIS A 99 9.33 -5.73 1.49
C HIS A 99 8.20 -5.73 2.53
N TYR A 100 7.74 -6.89 3.00
CA TYR A 100 6.66 -6.95 3.99
C TYR A 100 7.09 -6.39 5.34
N ALA A 101 8.29 -6.74 5.82
CA ALA A 101 8.83 -6.21 7.06
C ALA A 101 8.89 -4.67 7.02
N VAL A 102 9.54 -4.10 6.00
CA VAL A 102 9.75 -2.65 5.90
C VAL A 102 8.46 -1.92 5.53
N ALA A 103 7.74 -2.33 4.48
CA ALA A 103 6.62 -1.55 3.95
C ALA A 103 5.26 -1.86 4.58
N LYS A 104 5.07 -3.05 5.19
CA LYS A 104 3.76 -3.52 5.68
C LYS A 104 3.69 -3.71 7.19
N ILE A 105 4.81 -3.92 7.87
CA ILE A 105 4.87 -4.14 9.31
C ILE A 105 5.44 -2.91 10.02
N PHE A 106 6.71 -2.54 9.76
CA PHE A 106 7.37 -1.44 10.46
C PHE A 106 7.05 -0.06 9.86
N GLY A 107 7.04 0.06 8.53
CA GLY A 107 6.74 1.30 7.83
C GLY A 107 5.42 1.97 8.23
N PRO A 108 4.33 1.23 8.46
CA PRO A 108 3.08 1.80 8.94
C PRO A 108 3.15 2.47 10.32
N LEU A 109 4.14 2.16 11.15
CA LEU A 109 4.39 2.92 12.39
C LEU A 109 4.79 4.37 12.08
N VAL A 110 5.42 4.62 10.94
CA VAL A 110 5.79 5.96 10.50
C VAL A 110 4.71 6.56 9.62
N PHE A 111 4.41 5.92 8.48
CA PHE A 111 3.56 6.47 7.42
C PHE A 111 2.21 5.73 7.24
N GLY A 112 1.75 5.01 8.26
CA GLY A 112 0.45 4.33 8.24
C GLY A 112 0.29 3.45 7.00
N ARG A 113 -0.88 3.51 6.35
CA ARG A 113 -1.12 2.76 5.10
C ARG A 113 -0.70 3.52 3.85
N GLY A 114 0.30 4.41 3.94
CA GLY A 114 0.81 5.20 2.82
C GLY A 114 1.18 4.35 1.60
N TRP A 115 1.73 3.15 1.80
CA TRP A 115 1.98 2.19 0.71
C TRP A 115 0.71 1.90 -0.12
N CYS A 116 -0.43 1.69 0.54
CA CYS A 116 -1.71 1.42 -0.13
C CYS A 116 -2.20 2.62 -0.96
N GLY A 117 -1.76 3.83 -0.61
CA GLY A 117 -2.07 5.06 -1.34
C GLY A 117 -1.16 5.28 -2.55
N TYR A 118 0.12 4.95 -2.46
CA TYR A 118 1.14 5.38 -3.44
C TYR A 118 1.89 4.28 -4.18
N ALA A 119 1.99 3.06 -3.63
CA ALA A 119 2.93 2.04 -4.12
C ALA A 119 2.32 0.64 -4.34
N CYS A 120 1.06 0.43 -3.94
CA CYS A 120 0.40 -0.86 -4.12
C CYS A 120 0.03 -1.11 -5.58
N TRP A 121 0.57 -2.20 -6.17
CA TRP A 121 0.29 -2.61 -7.56
C TRP A 121 -1.16 -3.09 -7.78
N THR A 122 -1.84 -3.59 -6.74
CA THR A 122 -3.28 -3.88 -6.85
C THR A 122 -4.07 -2.58 -7.02
N ALA A 123 -3.78 -1.58 -6.17
CA ALA A 123 -4.42 -0.28 -6.23
C ALA A 123 -4.03 0.52 -7.49
N MET A 124 -2.82 0.29 -8.03
CA MET A 124 -2.37 0.88 -9.29
C MET A 124 -3.41 0.63 -10.39
N VAL A 125 -3.89 -0.61 -10.56
CA VAL A 125 -4.91 -0.95 -11.57
C VAL A 125 -6.28 -0.42 -11.16
N LEU A 126 -6.70 -0.69 -9.92
CA LEU A 126 -8.06 -0.33 -9.47
C LEU A 126 -8.32 1.18 -9.43
N ASP A 127 -7.30 2.03 -9.27
CA ASP A 127 -7.44 3.49 -9.27
C ASP A 127 -7.71 4.09 -10.67
N PHE A 128 -7.61 3.31 -11.75
CA PHE A 128 -8.02 3.70 -13.11
C PHE A 128 -9.52 3.51 -13.38
N LEU A 129 -10.20 2.70 -12.57
CA LEU A 129 -11.65 2.54 -12.65
C LEU A 129 -12.37 3.87 -12.33
N PRO A 130 -13.62 4.07 -12.79
CA PRO A 130 -14.29 5.37 -12.70
C PRO A 130 -14.73 5.76 -11.27
N TYR A 131 -14.79 4.82 -10.32
CA TYR A 131 -15.39 5.02 -9.01
C TYR A 131 -14.38 5.49 -7.94
N LYS A 132 -13.76 6.66 -8.17
CA LYS A 132 -12.69 7.21 -7.31
C LYS A 132 -13.14 7.46 -5.86
N VAL A 133 -14.43 7.70 -5.66
CA VAL A 133 -15.06 7.99 -4.37
C VAL A 133 -16.25 7.05 -4.21
N PRO A 134 -16.47 6.46 -3.02
CA PRO A 134 -17.60 5.58 -2.78
C PRO A 134 -18.92 6.32 -2.97
N GLN A 135 -19.81 5.75 -3.78
CA GLN A 135 -21.16 6.29 -4.01
C GLN A 135 -22.20 5.79 -3.00
N ALA A 136 -21.86 4.75 -2.24
CA ALA A 136 -22.73 4.12 -1.25
C ALA A 136 -22.04 4.05 0.13
N PRO A 137 -22.81 3.99 1.23
CA PRO A 137 -22.25 3.83 2.56
C PRO A 137 -21.49 2.50 2.69
N ARG A 138 -20.46 2.52 3.54
CA ARG A 138 -19.58 1.37 3.78
C ARG A 138 -20.39 0.20 4.35
N LYS A 139 -20.19 -0.99 3.79
CA LYS A 139 -20.82 -2.24 4.24
C LYS A 139 -19.98 -2.90 5.35
N ARG A 140 -20.59 -3.75 6.16
CA ARG A 140 -19.92 -4.51 7.23
C ARG A 140 -19.28 -5.82 6.74
N LEU A 141 -18.63 -5.79 5.57
CA LEU A 141 -17.94 -6.95 4.96
C LEU A 141 -16.45 -7.01 5.29
N GLY A 142 -15.99 -6.18 6.23
CA GLY A 142 -14.57 -6.07 6.58
C GLY A 142 -13.95 -7.35 7.12
N TRP A 143 -14.76 -8.31 7.58
CA TRP A 143 -14.30 -9.60 8.12
C TRP A 143 -13.76 -10.55 7.05
N MET A 144 -14.17 -10.40 5.79
CA MET A 144 -13.76 -11.27 4.68
C MET A 144 -12.24 -11.25 4.46
N ARG A 145 -11.55 -10.14 4.77
CA ARG A 145 -10.09 -10.07 4.70
C ARG A 145 -9.39 -11.08 5.61
N TYR A 146 -9.98 -11.44 6.75
CA TYR A 146 -9.42 -12.42 7.66
C TYR A 146 -9.59 -13.84 7.11
N VAL A 147 -10.71 -14.10 6.41
CA VAL A 147 -10.89 -15.36 5.68
C VAL A 147 -9.83 -15.52 4.61
N VAL A 148 -9.65 -14.51 3.75
CA VAL A 148 -8.61 -14.56 2.70
C VAL A 148 -7.21 -14.70 3.30
N PHE A 149 -6.94 -14.01 4.40
CA PHE A 149 -5.68 -14.13 5.12
C PHE A 149 -5.44 -15.55 5.64
N VAL A 150 -6.43 -16.17 6.29
CA VAL A 150 -6.33 -17.54 6.81
C VAL A 150 -6.18 -18.54 5.66
N LEU A 151 -6.94 -18.40 4.58
CA LEU A 151 -6.82 -19.28 3.40
C LEU A 151 -5.42 -19.20 2.76
N SER A 152 -4.89 -17.98 2.62
CA SER A 152 -3.53 -17.74 2.12
C SER A 152 -2.48 -18.39 3.03
N LEU A 153 -2.62 -18.23 4.36
CA LEU A 153 -1.72 -18.84 5.32
C LEU A 153 -1.80 -20.38 5.30
N LEU A 154 -3.00 -20.95 5.24
CA LEU A 154 -3.21 -22.40 5.16
C LEU A 154 -2.62 -22.98 3.87
N PHE A 155 -2.76 -22.28 2.74
CA PHE A 155 -2.13 -22.67 1.48
C PHE A 155 -0.59 -22.75 1.61
N VAL A 156 0.03 -21.73 2.20
CA VAL A 156 1.49 -21.72 2.41
C VAL A 156 1.93 -22.80 3.40
N LEU A 157 1.19 -22.98 4.51
CA LEU A 157 1.50 -24.03 5.49
C LEU A 157 1.40 -25.43 4.86
N ALA A 158 0.39 -25.68 4.03
CA ALA A 158 0.27 -26.92 3.28
C ALA A 158 1.46 -27.12 2.33
N LEU A 159 1.86 -26.08 1.59
CA LEU A 159 3.02 -26.15 0.69
C LEU A 159 4.34 -26.38 1.44
N PHE A 160 4.47 -25.82 2.64
CA PHE A 160 5.67 -25.95 3.47
C PHE A 160 5.77 -27.33 4.16
N LEU A 161 4.65 -27.90 4.61
CA LEU A 161 4.62 -29.16 5.36
C LEU A 161 4.54 -30.41 4.48
N LEU A 162 3.96 -30.29 3.29
CA LEU A 162 3.82 -31.42 2.35
C LEU A 162 5.04 -31.50 1.42
N PRO A 163 5.56 -32.70 1.13
CA PRO A 163 6.70 -32.87 0.25
C PRO A 163 6.31 -32.59 -1.22
N VAL A 164 6.42 -31.34 -1.64
CA VAL A 164 6.15 -30.89 -3.01
C VAL A 164 7.48 -30.68 -3.75
N SER A 165 7.73 -31.47 -4.79
CA SER A 165 8.98 -31.44 -5.55
C SER A 165 9.23 -30.12 -6.31
N ASN A 166 8.17 -29.40 -6.69
CA ASN A 166 8.25 -28.20 -7.54
C ASN A 166 7.68 -26.94 -6.83
N ALA A 167 8.01 -26.74 -5.56
CA ALA A 167 7.44 -25.65 -4.76
C ALA A 167 7.70 -24.24 -5.36
N ALA A 168 8.86 -24.00 -5.98
CA ALA A 168 9.16 -22.72 -6.63
C ALA A 168 8.23 -22.40 -7.81
N GLU A 169 7.94 -23.38 -8.67
CA GLU A 169 6.98 -23.22 -9.78
C GLU A 169 5.56 -23.03 -9.26
N VAL A 170 5.16 -23.77 -8.21
CA VAL A 170 3.86 -23.57 -7.54
C VAL A 170 3.75 -22.15 -6.99
N MET A 171 4.80 -21.62 -6.38
CA MET A 171 4.83 -20.25 -5.85
C MET A 171 4.74 -19.19 -6.95
N PHE A 172 5.37 -19.42 -8.09
CA PHE A 172 5.25 -18.54 -9.25
C PHE A 172 3.83 -18.56 -9.84
N TRP A 173 3.24 -19.74 -10.04
CA TRP A 173 1.85 -19.83 -10.50
C TRP A 173 0.85 -19.27 -9.49
N ALA A 174 1.10 -19.46 -8.19
CA ALA A 174 0.31 -18.83 -7.13
C ALA A 174 0.37 -17.30 -7.23
N PHE A 175 1.53 -16.71 -7.57
CA PHE A 175 1.66 -15.29 -7.83
C PHE A 175 0.79 -14.83 -9.02
N ILE A 176 0.84 -15.55 -10.14
CA ILE A 176 0.08 -15.20 -11.36
C ILE A 176 -1.43 -15.32 -11.10
N VAL A 177 -1.89 -16.48 -10.64
CA VAL A 177 -3.30 -16.77 -10.38
C VAL A 177 -3.81 -15.90 -9.25
N GLY A 178 -3.04 -15.70 -8.19
CA GLY A 178 -3.38 -14.85 -7.06
C GLY A 178 -3.61 -13.39 -7.47
N ASN A 179 -2.72 -12.81 -8.27
CA ASN A 179 -2.93 -11.45 -8.78
C ASN A 179 -4.14 -11.37 -9.72
N LEU A 180 -4.34 -12.36 -10.61
CA LEU A 180 -5.52 -12.41 -11.48
C LEU A 180 -6.81 -12.43 -10.67
N LEU A 181 -6.89 -13.27 -9.63
CA LEU A 181 -8.02 -13.33 -8.71
C LEU A 181 -8.23 -12.01 -7.95
N TYR A 182 -7.15 -11.38 -7.47
CA TYR A 182 -7.23 -10.09 -6.78
C TYR A 182 -7.76 -8.99 -7.71
N TYR A 183 -7.32 -8.96 -8.96
CA TYR A 183 -7.81 -8.01 -9.95
C TYR A 183 -9.26 -8.29 -10.34
N ALA A 184 -9.63 -9.53 -10.62
CA ALA A 184 -10.99 -9.92 -10.95
C ALA A 184 -11.96 -9.57 -9.79
N ALA A 185 -11.63 -9.98 -8.57
CA ALA A 185 -12.40 -9.63 -7.38
C ALA A 185 -12.43 -8.12 -7.14
N GLY A 186 -11.31 -7.42 -7.34
CA GLY A 186 -11.24 -5.98 -7.16
C GLY A 186 -12.10 -5.20 -8.14
N ILE A 187 -12.08 -5.57 -9.41
CA ILE A 187 -12.93 -4.99 -10.46
C ILE A 187 -14.40 -5.28 -10.18
N LEU A 188 -14.74 -6.54 -9.86
CA LEU A 188 -16.10 -6.95 -9.50
C LEU A 188 -16.64 -6.13 -8.32
N LEU A 189 -15.88 -6.04 -7.23
CA LEU A 189 -16.25 -5.27 -6.05
C LEU A 189 -16.36 -3.77 -6.36
N ALA A 190 -15.46 -3.24 -7.20
CA ALA A 190 -15.50 -1.84 -7.59
C ALA A 190 -16.75 -1.49 -8.40
N VAL A 191 -17.19 -2.37 -9.31
CA VAL A 191 -18.43 -2.20 -10.08
C VAL A 191 -19.66 -2.39 -9.19
N LEU A 192 -19.71 -3.47 -8.41
CA LEU A 192 -20.86 -3.81 -7.56
C LEU A 192 -21.12 -2.74 -6.50
N PHE A 193 -20.06 -2.21 -5.87
CA PHE A 193 -20.18 -1.21 -4.81
C PHE A 193 -19.96 0.23 -5.29
N ARG A 194 -19.65 0.43 -6.59
CA ARG A 194 -19.26 1.72 -7.16
C ARG A 194 -18.20 2.41 -6.29
N ASP A 195 -17.12 1.68 -6.04
CA ASP A 195 -16.03 2.08 -5.14
C ASP A 195 -14.72 1.36 -5.47
N ASN A 196 -13.76 2.06 -6.08
CA ASN A 196 -12.46 1.50 -6.46
C ASN A 196 -11.68 0.90 -5.28
N ARG A 197 -11.97 1.32 -4.05
CA ARG A 197 -11.29 0.84 -2.84
C ARG A 197 -12.09 -0.25 -2.10
N ALA A 198 -13.17 -0.77 -2.66
CA ALA A 198 -13.95 -1.85 -2.07
C ALA A 198 -13.10 -3.09 -1.75
N PHE A 199 -12.19 -3.50 -2.66
CA PHE A 199 -11.23 -4.57 -2.38
C PHE A 199 -10.36 -4.28 -1.14
N CYS A 200 -9.81 -3.07 -1.07
CA CYS A 200 -8.98 -2.63 0.06
C CYS A 200 -9.76 -2.54 1.37
N LYS A 201 -11.08 -2.33 1.31
CA LYS A 201 -11.99 -2.21 2.46
C LYS A 201 -12.47 -3.56 2.98
N TYR A 202 -12.60 -4.57 2.13
CA TYR A 202 -13.30 -5.81 2.48
C TYR A 202 -12.44 -7.05 2.33
N LEU A 203 -11.59 -7.15 1.30
CA LEU A 203 -10.98 -8.42 0.90
C LEU A 203 -9.46 -8.47 1.08
N CYS A 204 -8.75 -7.34 0.99
CA CYS A 204 -7.28 -7.31 1.01
C CYS A 204 -6.69 -7.91 2.31
N PRO A 205 -5.98 -9.06 2.24
CA PRO A 205 -5.48 -9.75 3.44
C PRO A 205 -4.30 -9.01 4.10
N VAL A 206 -3.51 -8.26 3.33
CA VAL A 206 -2.40 -7.46 3.85
C VAL A 206 -2.87 -6.41 4.87
N ALA A 207 -4.14 -6.00 4.80
CA ALA A 207 -4.71 -5.06 5.75
C ALA A 207 -4.78 -5.61 7.20
N VAL A 208 -4.67 -6.94 7.39
CA VAL A 208 -4.63 -7.58 8.71
C VAL A 208 -3.43 -7.10 9.53
N PHE A 209 -2.23 -7.02 8.94
CA PHE A 209 -1.02 -6.48 9.60
C PHE A 209 -0.96 -4.96 9.62
N LEU A 210 -1.40 -4.34 8.53
CA LEU A 210 -1.28 -2.90 8.36
C LEU A 210 -2.12 -2.13 9.39
N LYS A 211 -3.31 -2.63 9.75
CA LYS A 211 -4.25 -1.90 10.62
C LYS A 211 -3.75 -1.69 12.05
N PRO A 212 -3.29 -2.73 12.78
CA PRO A 212 -2.72 -2.56 14.11
C PRO A 212 -1.57 -1.55 14.12
N MET A 213 -0.62 -1.68 13.19
CA MET A 213 0.53 -0.78 13.12
C MET A 213 0.13 0.65 12.73
N SER A 214 -0.82 0.80 11.82
CA SER A 214 -1.33 2.13 11.41
C SER A 214 -2.07 2.86 12.52
N TYR A 215 -2.61 2.16 13.52
CA TYR A 215 -3.19 2.81 14.70
C TYR A 215 -2.14 3.65 15.45
N PHE A 216 -0.91 3.15 15.51
CA PHE A 216 0.22 3.81 16.17
C PHE A 216 0.99 4.78 15.28
N SER A 217 0.58 4.93 14.01
CA SER A 217 1.27 5.76 13.03
C SER A 217 1.58 7.17 13.55
N LEU A 218 2.82 7.61 13.31
CA LEU A 218 3.30 8.97 13.59
C LEU A 218 2.65 9.98 12.63
N LEU A 219 2.66 9.70 11.33
CA LEU A 219 2.08 10.55 10.29
C LEU A 219 0.57 10.32 10.19
N ARG A 220 -0.21 11.31 10.63
CA ARG A 220 -1.67 11.25 10.57
C ARG A 220 -2.25 12.61 10.21
N ILE A 221 -3.33 12.57 9.43
CA ILE A 221 -4.12 13.76 9.09
C ILE A 221 -4.96 14.12 10.32
N ARG A 222 -4.76 15.35 10.81
CA ARG A 222 -5.48 15.94 11.95
C ARG A 222 -6.20 17.20 11.50
N CYS A 223 -7.40 17.41 12.02
CA CYS A 223 -8.18 18.59 11.74
C CYS A 223 -7.92 19.69 12.78
N ASP A 224 -7.52 20.87 12.32
CA ASP A 224 -7.50 22.09 13.13
C ASP A 224 -8.94 22.62 13.25
N THR A 225 -9.55 22.39 14.41
CA THR A 225 -10.95 22.76 14.68
C THR A 225 -11.18 24.26 14.67
N THR A 226 -10.13 25.08 14.85
CA THR A 226 -10.25 26.54 14.82
C THR A 226 -10.40 27.09 13.40
N LYS A 227 -9.85 26.38 12.41
CA LYS A 227 -9.95 26.73 10.98
C LYS A 227 -11.06 25.99 10.25
N CYS A 228 -11.51 24.88 10.80
CA CYS A 228 -12.54 24.05 10.18
C CYS A 228 -13.91 24.77 10.19
N VAL A 229 -14.55 24.81 9.03
CA VAL A 229 -15.91 25.35 8.85
C VAL A 229 -16.96 24.25 8.65
N SER A 230 -16.64 23.01 9.05
CA SER A 230 -17.55 21.85 9.01
C SER A 230 -18.24 21.58 7.65
N CYS A 231 -17.61 21.96 6.53
CA CYS A 231 -18.19 21.82 5.19
C CYS A 231 -18.32 20.38 4.65
N GLY A 232 -17.76 19.38 5.35
CA GLY A 232 -17.83 17.95 5.01
C GLY A 232 -17.12 17.52 3.72
N ARG A 233 -16.42 18.42 3.00
CA ARG A 233 -15.74 18.07 1.73
C ARG A 233 -14.68 16.98 1.92
N CYS A 234 -13.89 17.07 2.99
CA CYS A 234 -12.83 16.12 3.30
C CYS A 234 -13.32 14.68 3.46
N GLU A 235 -14.50 14.48 4.07
CA GLU A 235 -15.10 13.16 4.25
C GLU A 235 -15.75 12.66 2.96
N ARG A 236 -16.39 13.56 2.20
CA ARG A 236 -16.99 13.23 0.89
C ARG A 236 -15.96 12.73 -0.12
N VAL A 237 -14.76 13.30 -0.16
CA VAL A 237 -13.71 12.86 -1.11
C VAL A 237 -12.86 11.70 -0.58
N CYS A 238 -13.09 11.24 0.65
CA CYS A 238 -12.28 10.18 1.24
C CYS A 238 -12.63 8.82 0.64
N PRO A 239 -11.74 8.18 -0.13
CA PRO A 239 -12.05 6.90 -0.76
C PRO A 239 -12.20 5.76 0.26
N MET A 240 -11.78 5.97 1.51
CA MET A 240 -11.79 4.96 2.57
C MET A 240 -12.89 5.18 3.64
N ASN A 241 -13.75 6.20 3.46
CA ASN A 241 -14.80 6.61 4.41
C ASN A 241 -14.25 6.90 5.82
N VAL A 242 -13.11 7.59 5.94
CA VAL A 242 -12.53 7.97 7.23
C VAL A 242 -13.25 9.19 7.79
N LYS A 243 -13.59 9.17 9.09
CA LYS A 243 -14.08 10.37 9.79
C LYS A 243 -12.92 11.35 10.00
N ILE A 244 -12.70 12.25 9.03
CA ILE A 244 -11.51 13.11 8.99
C ILE A 244 -11.54 14.19 10.09
N THR A 245 -12.72 14.70 10.44
CA THR A 245 -12.86 15.82 11.39
C THR A 245 -12.69 15.40 12.85
N ASP A 246 -12.75 14.11 13.16
CA ASP A 246 -12.42 13.57 14.48
C ASP A 246 -10.92 13.30 14.58
N ASN A 247 -10.23 13.86 15.58
CA ASN A 247 -8.80 13.67 15.81
C ASN A 247 -8.48 12.42 16.66
N SER A 248 -9.49 11.76 17.21
CA SER A 248 -9.33 10.52 17.98
C SER A 248 -8.64 9.43 17.18
N ARG A 249 -7.76 8.65 17.81
CA ARG A 249 -7.19 7.45 17.18
C ARG A 249 -8.26 6.39 16.89
N LYS A 250 -9.31 6.35 17.71
CA LYS A 250 -10.43 5.39 17.61
C LYS A 250 -11.55 5.89 16.69
N ARG A 251 -11.35 7.00 15.99
CA ARG A 251 -12.32 7.55 15.04
C ARG A 251 -12.76 6.51 14.01
N GLU A 252 -13.95 6.70 13.47
CA GLU A 252 -14.51 5.80 12.48
C GLU A 252 -13.56 5.64 11.28
N ASN A 253 -13.23 4.38 10.97
CA ASN A 253 -12.30 3.99 9.90
C ASN A 253 -10.91 4.65 10.02
N GLY A 254 -10.47 5.11 11.21
CA GLY A 254 -9.20 5.80 11.41
C GLY A 254 -7.97 5.03 10.89
N THR A 255 -7.91 3.71 11.15
CA THR A 255 -6.85 2.80 10.66
C THR A 255 -6.97 2.45 9.18
N GLU A 256 -8.06 2.87 8.51
CA GLU A 256 -8.26 2.66 7.08
C GLU A 256 -7.66 3.78 6.23
N CYS A 257 -7.17 4.87 6.84
CA CYS A 257 -6.54 5.97 6.12
C CYS A 257 -5.28 5.50 5.36
N ILE A 258 -5.30 5.67 4.04
CA ILE A 258 -4.20 5.35 3.12
C ILE A 258 -3.29 6.55 2.82
N LEU A 259 -3.44 7.65 3.56
CA LEU A 259 -2.70 8.90 3.39
C LEU A 259 -2.68 9.44 1.95
N CYS A 260 -3.73 9.23 1.17
CA CYS A 260 -3.79 9.67 -0.23
C CYS A 260 -3.87 11.20 -0.45
N MET A 261 -4.00 11.96 0.63
CA MET A 261 -4.04 13.43 0.68
C MET A 261 -5.17 14.14 -0.08
N GLU A 262 -6.16 13.42 -0.64
CA GLU A 262 -7.28 14.07 -1.33
C GLU A 262 -8.09 15.00 -0.41
N CYS A 263 -8.28 14.62 0.87
CA CYS A 263 -8.96 15.48 1.83
C CYS A 263 -8.21 16.79 2.12
N VAL A 264 -6.87 16.75 2.14
CA VAL A 264 -6.02 17.93 2.36
C VAL A 264 -6.11 18.87 1.16
N LYS A 265 -6.07 18.33 -0.07
CA LYS A 265 -6.19 19.11 -1.31
C LYS A 265 -7.53 19.85 -1.41
N GLU A 266 -8.61 19.18 -1.01
CA GLU A 266 -9.99 19.68 -1.16
C GLU A 266 -10.46 20.59 -0.01
N CYS A 267 -9.64 20.76 1.04
CA CYS A 267 -10.00 21.59 2.18
C CYS A 267 -9.87 23.08 1.84
N PRO A 268 -10.97 23.87 1.79
CA PRO A 268 -10.91 25.27 1.39
C PRO A 268 -10.20 26.17 2.42
N LYS A 269 -10.15 25.74 3.68
CA LYS A 269 -9.56 26.49 4.80
C LYS A 269 -8.18 25.97 5.23
N LYS A 270 -7.63 24.97 4.52
CA LYS A 270 -6.34 24.33 4.86
C LYS A 270 -6.27 23.95 6.36
N ALA A 271 -7.33 23.30 6.82
CA ALA A 271 -7.51 22.89 8.22
C ALA A 271 -7.03 21.45 8.48
N LEU A 272 -6.26 20.85 7.56
CA LEU A 272 -5.83 19.44 7.58
C LEU A 272 -4.33 19.30 7.30
#